data_AF-A0A396Z068-F1
#
_entry.id   AF-A0A396Z068-F1
#
_cell.length_a   1.000
_cell.length_b   1.000
_cell.length_c   1.000
_cell.angle_alpha   90.00
_cell.angle_beta   90.00
_cell.angle_gamma   90.00
#
_symmetry.space_group_name_H-M   'P 1'
#
loop_
_entity.id
_entity.type
_entity.pdbx_description
1 polymer ?
#
loop_
_entity_poly.entity_id
_entity_poly.type
_entity_poly.pdbx_seq_one_letter_code
_entity_poly.pdbx_strand_id
1 'polypeptide(L)'
;MHLRFRLLPSLFVFLFIHCAQADRISLDTSSSAGLLFNAGFDFFRNATGKQITTFRFRAIENHLLQDYEGTIVGNQILIQGVPFGAVTRLKASFESSAGATVFVNGTAQKSGDTSNDFSSPVRYEVVAGNGQKDAYSVSVNVITPITDAGQTDCFDATASVIACGLGSLPGQDGDVSGLTSNLERTTLTSDSSQPVVVDKNTGLVWKTCKEGTNPIDCSALAAPTLFSYADAGVACSNLNVSGYAGLKNWRIPDLQELFTIASFSNAGPYTNMTVFPDGNQTFWSRSMADPASFTPRRWVYNFSNGNNEDAAEVGTLPVRCVAGGSFPAQNFTDLGDGTILDNNTNLLWQKCSVGQSGTSCQNSATTLFDWRDALVQCDSLPSTGGKWRVPNVREYLTIAKYDVLMGTNAIDLNVFPANLASGSYWTSNVSQLAGNLGVFTFDVQYGRLSRSGATYTDYVRCVKNVP
;
A
#
# COMPACT_ATOMS: atom_id res chain seq x y z
N MET A 1 14.14 71.60 47.68
CA MET A 1 15.21 72.28 46.94
C MET A 1 14.64 72.63 45.56
N HIS A 2 14.52 73.94 45.31
CA HIS A 2 14.10 74.70 44.11
C HIS A 2 12.74 74.40 43.42
N LEU A 3 11.69 75.27 43.45
CA LEU A 3 11.49 76.64 42.87
C LEU A 3 11.66 76.64 41.33
N ARG A 4 10.82 77.17 40.41
CA ARG A 4 9.77 78.22 40.43
C ARG A 4 8.92 78.23 39.12
N PHE A 5 7.69 78.75 39.26
CA PHE A 5 6.91 79.72 38.45
C PHE A 5 6.46 79.52 36.97
N ARG A 6 5.12 79.54 36.87
CA ARG A 6 4.17 80.13 35.89
C ARG A 6 4.69 81.19 34.89
N LEU A 7 4.17 81.16 33.65
CA LEU A 7 3.22 82.14 33.06
C LEU A 7 2.98 81.89 31.54
N LEU A 8 1.70 81.87 31.12
CA LEU A 8 1.19 82.13 29.75
C LEU A 8 1.32 83.64 29.43
N PRO A 9 1.29 84.15 28.16
CA PRO A 9 0.20 83.91 27.19
C PRO A 9 0.47 84.06 25.65
N SER A 10 -0.58 83.77 24.88
CA SER A 10 -1.02 84.35 23.59
C SER A 10 -0.31 84.09 22.25
N LEU A 11 -1.05 83.33 21.41
CA LEU A 11 -1.47 83.64 20.03
C LEU A 11 -0.42 83.94 18.95
N PHE A 12 -0.24 83.00 18.00
CA PHE A 12 -0.18 83.33 16.57
C PHE A 12 -0.69 82.16 15.72
N VAL A 13 -1.65 82.48 14.86
CA VAL A 13 -2.33 81.63 13.89
C VAL A 13 -1.40 81.35 12.72
N PHE A 14 -1.25 80.08 12.32
CA PHE A 14 -1.01 79.71 10.92
C PHE A 14 -1.74 78.41 10.59
N LEU A 15 -2.73 78.53 9.71
CA LEU A 15 -3.35 77.47 8.94
C LEU A 15 -2.28 76.67 8.19
N PHE A 16 -2.38 75.34 8.17
CA PHE A 16 -2.37 74.57 6.92
C PHE A 16 -3.11 73.24 7.16
N ILE A 17 -4.34 73.18 6.63
CA ILE A 17 -5.09 71.95 6.41
C ILE A 17 -4.43 71.27 5.20
N HIS A 18 -3.92 70.05 5.35
CA HIS A 18 -3.61 69.18 4.22
C HIS A 18 -4.52 67.95 4.30
N CYS A 19 -5.59 68.00 3.52
CA CYS A 19 -6.30 66.81 3.06
C CYS A 19 -5.34 66.02 2.16
N ALA A 20 -4.92 64.82 2.58
CA ALA A 20 -4.46 63.82 1.63
C ALA A 20 -5.71 63.12 1.08
N GLN A 21 -6.17 63.61 -0.07
CA GLN A 21 -7.20 62.98 -0.87
C GLN A 21 -6.57 61.71 -1.47
N ALA A 22 -7.09 60.53 -1.13
CA ALA A 22 -6.76 59.32 -1.87
C ALA A 22 -7.35 59.48 -3.27
N ASP A 23 -6.49 59.63 -4.27
CA ASP A 23 -6.91 59.62 -5.67
C ASP A 23 -7.62 58.30 -5.97
N ARG A 24 -8.91 58.39 -6.27
CA ARG A 24 -9.61 57.27 -6.90
C ARG A 24 -9.01 57.12 -8.29
N ILE A 25 -8.40 55.97 -8.55
CA ILE A 25 -7.99 55.57 -9.90
C ILE A 25 -9.26 55.55 -10.76
N SER A 26 -9.45 56.58 -11.59
CA SER A 26 -10.45 56.60 -12.63
C SER A 26 -9.97 55.68 -13.75
N LEU A 27 -10.51 54.46 -13.81
CA LEU A 27 -10.36 53.57 -14.95
C LEU A 27 -11.18 54.13 -16.10
N ASP A 28 -10.57 54.99 -16.90
CA ASP A 28 -11.17 55.47 -18.14
C ASP A 28 -11.25 54.31 -19.14
N THR A 29 -12.48 53.93 -19.48
CA THR A 29 -12.86 52.90 -20.46
C THR A 29 -12.43 53.22 -21.90
N SER A 30 -11.78 54.37 -22.13
CA SER A 30 -11.28 54.78 -23.45
C SER A 30 -9.85 54.31 -23.77
N SER A 31 -9.11 53.77 -22.79
CA SER A 31 -7.74 53.27 -23.02
C SER A 31 -7.73 51.81 -23.49
N SER A 32 -6.89 51.47 -24.47
CA SER A 32 -6.68 50.09 -24.93
C SER A 32 -6.25 49.15 -23.80
N ALA A 33 -5.55 49.67 -22.78
CA ALA A 33 -5.21 48.94 -21.57
C ALA A 33 -6.44 48.69 -20.66
N GLY A 34 -7.35 49.66 -20.52
CA GLY A 34 -8.61 49.51 -19.77
C GLY A 34 -9.64 48.61 -20.46
N LEU A 35 -9.67 48.59 -21.80
CA LEU A 35 -10.48 47.67 -22.60
C LEU A 35 -9.94 46.24 -22.54
N LEU A 36 -8.61 46.03 -22.57
CA LEU A 36 -7.99 44.72 -22.39
C LEU A 36 -8.15 44.19 -20.95
N PHE A 37 -8.06 45.07 -19.93
CA PHE A 37 -8.31 44.69 -18.53
C PHE A 37 -9.78 44.39 -18.25
N ASN A 38 -10.73 45.19 -18.75
CA ASN A 38 -12.16 44.91 -18.59
C ASN A 38 -12.59 43.67 -19.38
N ALA A 39 -12.14 43.48 -20.63
CA ALA A 39 -12.46 42.28 -21.40
C ALA A 39 -11.88 41.00 -20.75
N GLY A 40 -10.67 41.10 -20.16
CA GLY A 40 -10.08 40.02 -19.37
C GLY A 40 -10.89 39.70 -18.10
N PHE A 41 -11.33 40.72 -17.35
CA PHE A 41 -12.12 40.53 -16.13
C PHE A 41 -13.57 40.08 -16.39
N ASP A 42 -14.21 40.56 -17.46
CA ASP A 42 -15.55 40.14 -17.86
C ASP A 42 -15.58 38.69 -18.39
N PHE A 43 -14.50 38.23 -19.00
CA PHE A 43 -14.33 36.82 -19.39
C PHE A 43 -14.38 35.89 -18.17
N PHE A 44 -13.72 36.26 -17.08
CA PHE A 44 -13.75 35.47 -15.84
C PHE A 44 -15.09 35.56 -15.12
N ARG A 45 -15.74 36.74 -15.05
CA ARG A 45 -17.03 36.89 -14.34
C ARG A 45 -18.22 36.25 -15.05
N ASN A 46 -18.17 36.10 -16.37
CA ASN A 46 -19.22 35.45 -17.16
C ASN A 46 -18.92 33.98 -17.48
N ALA A 47 -17.80 33.43 -17.02
CA ALA A 47 -17.52 32.01 -17.15
C ALA A 47 -18.55 31.18 -16.36
N THR A 48 -19.34 30.39 -17.08
CA THR A 48 -20.37 29.49 -16.54
C THR A 48 -19.93 28.03 -16.49
N GLY A 49 -18.79 27.71 -17.14
CA GLY A 49 -18.24 26.37 -17.17
C GLY A 49 -17.87 25.90 -15.77
N LYS A 50 -18.28 24.67 -15.46
CA LYS A 50 -18.19 24.06 -14.12
C LYS A 50 -17.81 22.58 -14.18
N GLN A 51 -17.15 22.19 -15.27
CA GLN A 51 -16.81 20.81 -15.56
C GLN A 51 -15.37 20.50 -15.18
N ILE A 52 -15.14 19.27 -14.75
CA ILE A 52 -13.82 18.62 -14.79
C ILE A 52 -13.76 17.86 -16.12
N THR A 53 -12.74 18.14 -16.94
CA THR A 53 -12.59 17.56 -18.29
C THR A 53 -11.59 16.43 -18.34
N THR A 54 -10.59 16.45 -17.45
CA THR A 54 -9.64 15.35 -17.26
C THR A 54 -9.41 15.13 -15.78
N PHE A 55 -9.12 13.90 -15.38
CA PHE A 55 -8.77 13.58 -14.00
C PHE A 55 -7.89 12.34 -13.98
N ARG A 56 -6.72 12.41 -13.34
CA ARG A 56 -5.79 11.29 -13.24
C ARG A 56 -4.86 11.44 -12.05
N PHE A 57 -4.23 10.33 -11.66
CA PHE A 57 -3.07 10.35 -10.78
C PHE A 57 -1.84 10.00 -11.62
N ARG A 58 -0.91 10.93 -11.81
CA ARG A 58 0.33 10.58 -12.53
C ARG A 58 1.32 9.91 -11.59
N ALA A 59 2.13 9.02 -12.16
CA ALA A 59 3.19 8.30 -11.49
C ALA A 59 4.16 9.23 -10.78
N ILE A 60 4.56 10.32 -11.45
CA ILE A 60 5.63 11.19 -11.00
C ILE A 60 5.27 11.97 -9.73
N GLU A 61 4.06 12.50 -9.61
CA GLU A 61 3.65 13.27 -8.43
C GLU A 61 3.26 12.37 -7.24
N ASN A 62 2.97 11.09 -7.50
CA ASN A 62 2.44 10.14 -6.52
C ASN A 62 3.41 9.01 -6.14
N HIS A 63 4.59 8.97 -6.77
CA HIS A 63 5.59 7.92 -6.64
C HIS A 63 5.03 6.51 -6.93
N LEU A 64 4.33 6.37 -8.06
CA LEU A 64 3.75 5.11 -8.52
C LEU A 64 4.50 4.58 -9.76
N LEU A 65 4.20 3.35 -10.17
CA LEU A 65 4.79 2.71 -11.33
C LEU A 65 4.22 3.22 -12.67
N GLN A 66 3.00 3.73 -12.67
CA GLN A 66 2.29 4.19 -13.86
C GLN A 66 1.25 5.27 -13.53
N ASP A 67 0.76 5.93 -14.57
CA ASP A 67 -0.36 6.86 -14.47
C ASP A 67 -1.68 6.08 -14.35
N TYR A 68 -2.62 6.62 -13.58
CA TYR A 68 -3.96 6.06 -13.41
C TYR A 68 -5.00 7.08 -13.88
N GLU A 69 -5.59 6.81 -15.04
CA GLU A 69 -6.56 7.67 -15.71
C GLU A 69 -7.96 7.48 -15.12
N GLY A 70 -8.70 8.58 -14.94
CA GLY A 70 -10.06 8.59 -14.45
C GLY A 70 -11.08 8.61 -15.58
N THR A 71 -12.10 7.76 -15.46
CA THR A 71 -13.26 7.76 -16.37
C THR A 71 -14.33 8.70 -15.81
N ILE A 72 -14.71 9.72 -16.58
CA ILE A 72 -15.71 10.72 -16.19
C ILE A 72 -17.05 10.36 -16.85
N VAL A 73 -18.06 10.07 -16.03
CA VAL A 73 -19.45 9.79 -16.48
C VAL A 73 -20.40 10.68 -15.70
N GLY A 74 -20.92 11.72 -16.34
CA GLY A 74 -21.69 12.77 -15.66
C GLY A 74 -20.86 13.41 -14.55
N ASN A 75 -21.36 13.33 -13.31
CA ASN A 75 -20.70 13.85 -12.11
C ASN A 75 -19.96 12.78 -11.30
N GLN A 76 -19.70 11.61 -11.89
CA GLN A 76 -18.87 10.57 -11.28
C GLN A 76 -17.53 10.47 -12.01
N ILE A 77 -16.46 10.37 -11.23
CA ILE A 77 -15.11 10.10 -11.72
C ILE A 77 -14.64 8.81 -11.05
N LEU A 78 -14.33 7.80 -11.86
CA LEU A 78 -13.91 6.49 -11.38
C LEU A 78 -12.50 6.19 -11.86
N ILE A 79 -11.61 5.88 -10.91
CA ILE A 79 -10.23 5.45 -11.18
C ILE A 79 -10.10 3.99 -10.73
N GLN A 80 -9.53 3.15 -11.58
CA GLN A 80 -9.34 1.72 -11.32
C GLN A 80 -7.85 1.39 -11.11
N GLY A 81 -7.57 0.34 -10.35
CA GLY A 81 -6.24 -0.27 -10.29
C GLY A 81 -5.21 0.49 -9.46
N VAL A 82 -5.61 1.49 -8.67
CA VAL A 82 -4.66 2.26 -7.85
C VAL A 82 -4.15 1.38 -6.70
N PRO A 83 -2.85 1.34 -6.40
CA PRO A 83 -2.34 0.56 -5.27
C PRO A 83 -2.93 1.04 -3.94
N PHE A 84 -3.40 0.10 -3.12
CA PHE A 84 -4.11 0.39 -1.87
C PHE A 84 -3.35 1.34 -0.92
N GLY A 85 -2.03 1.24 -0.85
CA GLY A 85 -1.20 2.05 0.05
C GLY A 85 -1.15 3.53 -0.34
N ALA A 86 -1.39 3.87 -1.61
CA ALA A 86 -1.25 5.24 -2.11
C ALA A 86 -2.42 6.15 -1.72
N VAL A 87 -3.61 5.59 -1.48
CA VAL A 87 -4.90 6.32 -1.47
C VAL A 87 -4.96 7.46 -0.46
N THR A 88 -4.23 7.39 0.65
CA THR A 88 -4.30 8.40 1.72
C THR A 88 -3.58 9.71 1.39
N ARG A 89 -2.91 9.79 0.24
CA ARG A 89 -2.00 10.89 -0.08
C ARG A 89 -1.95 11.26 -1.57
N LEU A 90 -2.95 10.89 -2.35
CA LEU A 90 -2.92 11.09 -3.81
C LEU A 90 -3.08 12.56 -4.19
N LYS A 91 -2.28 13.00 -5.16
CA LYS A 91 -2.35 14.30 -5.81
C LYS A 91 -2.95 14.12 -7.19
N ALA A 92 -4.17 14.62 -7.37
CA ALA A 92 -4.88 14.54 -8.64
C ALA A 92 -4.36 15.60 -9.63
N SER A 93 -4.02 15.17 -10.84
CA SER A 93 -3.84 16.03 -12.02
C SER A 93 -5.17 16.07 -12.79
N PHE A 94 -5.76 17.26 -12.89
CA PHE A 94 -7.03 17.49 -13.56
C PHE A 94 -7.01 18.80 -14.36
N GLU A 95 -7.91 18.88 -15.34
CA GLU A 95 -8.30 20.10 -16.04
C GLU A 95 -9.76 20.40 -15.73
N SER A 96 -10.08 21.70 -15.63
CA SER A 96 -11.43 22.18 -15.38
C SER A 96 -11.77 23.32 -16.34
N SER A 97 -13.06 23.64 -16.46
CA SER A 97 -13.52 24.76 -17.28
C SER A 97 -12.73 26.05 -17.03
N ALA A 98 -12.46 26.81 -18.09
CA ALA A 98 -11.69 28.06 -17.99
C ALA A 98 -12.33 29.03 -16.97
N GLY A 99 -11.50 29.56 -16.06
CA GLY A 99 -11.94 30.46 -15.00
C GLY A 99 -12.63 29.79 -13.81
N ALA A 100 -12.82 28.47 -13.82
CA ALA A 100 -13.33 27.75 -12.66
C ALA A 100 -12.23 27.51 -11.61
N THR A 101 -12.63 27.42 -10.34
CA THR A 101 -11.78 27.01 -9.23
C THR A 101 -12.36 25.74 -8.61
N VAL A 102 -11.49 24.79 -8.26
CA VAL A 102 -11.88 23.48 -7.74
C VAL A 102 -11.56 23.39 -6.25
N PHE A 103 -12.47 22.82 -5.46
CA PHE A 103 -12.37 22.71 -4.01
C PHE A 103 -12.65 21.29 -3.52
N VAL A 104 -11.99 20.89 -2.43
CA VAL A 104 -12.34 19.72 -1.62
C VAL A 104 -12.44 20.20 -0.18
N ASN A 105 -13.59 19.99 0.47
CA ASN A 105 -13.85 20.43 1.84
C ASN A 105 -13.51 21.92 2.09
N GLY A 106 -13.76 22.79 1.09
CA GLY A 106 -13.46 24.22 1.17
C GLY A 106 -12.00 24.61 0.89
N THR A 107 -11.08 23.65 0.78
CA THR A 107 -9.69 23.88 0.41
C THR A 107 -9.56 23.94 -1.11
N ALA A 108 -9.00 25.03 -1.63
CA ALA A 108 -8.73 25.16 -3.07
C ALA A 108 -7.70 24.11 -3.52
N GLN A 109 -8.01 23.43 -4.61
CA GLN A 109 -7.21 22.34 -5.17
C GLN A 109 -6.30 22.88 -6.26
N LYS A 110 -5.01 22.56 -6.14
CA LYS A 110 -4.02 22.79 -7.19
C LYS A 110 -3.71 21.45 -7.88
N SER A 111 -4.01 21.40 -9.18
CA SER A 111 -3.78 20.23 -10.03
C SER A 111 -2.32 19.77 -9.94
N GLY A 112 -2.11 18.48 -9.67
CA GLY A 112 -0.80 17.84 -9.48
C GLY A 112 -0.16 18.06 -8.10
N ASP A 113 -0.71 18.94 -7.26
CA ASP A 113 -0.04 19.38 -6.03
C ASP A 113 -0.83 19.08 -4.75
N THR A 114 -2.13 19.37 -4.73
CA THR A 114 -2.94 19.19 -3.51
C THR A 114 -3.24 17.72 -3.27
N SER A 115 -2.78 17.22 -2.11
CA SER A 115 -2.98 15.84 -1.68
C SER A 115 -4.34 15.67 -1.01
N ASN A 116 -5.04 14.58 -1.32
CA ASN A 116 -6.28 14.19 -0.68
C ASN A 116 -6.26 12.69 -0.32
N ASP A 117 -7.10 12.31 0.64
CA ASP A 117 -7.35 10.94 1.02
C ASP A 117 -8.54 10.37 0.25
N PHE A 118 -8.29 9.37 -0.60
CA PHE A 118 -9.26 8.65 -1.43
C PHE A 118 -9.60 7.28 -0.86
N SER A 119 -9.37 7.04 0.44
CA SER A 119 -9.89 5.84 1.13
C SER A 119 -11.43 5.77 1.14
N SER A 120 -12.09 6.87 0.78
CA SER A 120 -13.54 6.98 0.54
C SER A 120 -13.79 7.99 -0.59
N PRO A 121 -14.99 7.99 -1.22
CA PRO A 121 -15.29 8.92 -2.30
C PRO A 121 -15.07 10.38 -1.89
N VAL A 122 -14.30 11.12 -2.69
CA VAL A 122 -13.95 12.52 -2.45
C VAL A 122 -14.84 13.43 -3.28
N ARG A 123 -15.49 14.39 -2.63
CA ARG A 123 -16.34 15.38 -3.31
C ARG A 123 -15.52 16.57 -3.78
N TYR A 124 -15.37 16.70 -5.09
CA TYR A 124 -14.76 17.84 -5.76
C TYR A 124 -15.84 18.85 -6.16
N GLU A 125 -15.80 20.05 -5.62
CA GLU A 125 -16.70 21.15 -5.97
C GLU A 125 -16.03 22.09 -6.96
N VAL A 126 -16.66 22.29 -8.12
CA VAL A 126 -16.18 23.21 -9.17
C VAL A 126 -17.01 24.48 -9.09
N VAL A 127 -16.36 25.60 -8.82
CA VAL A 127 -16.99 26.92 -8.75
C VAL A 127 -16.61 27.71 -10.00
N ALA A 128 -17.60 27.99 -10.84
CA ALA A 128 -17.46 28.82 -12.02
C ALA A 128 -17.20 30.28 -11.61
N GLY A 129 -16.63 31.09 -12.52
CA GLY A 129 -16.29 32.49 -12.21
C GLY A 129 -17.50 33.38 -11.91
N ASN A 130 -18.71 32.98 -12.32
CA ASN A 130 -19.98 33.62 -11.93
C ASN A 130 -20.54 33.15 -10.56
N GLY A 131 -19.83 32.27 -9.85
CA GLY A 131 -20.21 31.73 -8.54
C GLY A 131 -21.12 30.49 -8.57
N GLN A 132 -21.57 30.03 -9.74
CA GLN A 132 -22.31 28.78 -9.85
C GLN A 132 -21.42 27.57 -9.56
N LYS A 133 -22.03 26.51 -9.04
CA LYS A 133 -21.31 25.33 -8.58
C LYS A 133 -21.78 24.06 -9.27
N ASP A 134 -20.86 23.14 -9.48
CA ASP A 134 -21.14 21.73 -9.72
C ASP A 134 -20.29 20.87 -8.79
N ALA A 135 -20.62 19.60 -8.65
CA ALA A 135 -19.85 18.69 -7.82
C ALA A 135 -19.69 17.32 -8.46
N TYR A 136 -18.45 16.83 -8.38
CA TYR A 136 -18.04 15.51 -8.82
C TYR A 136 -17.75 14.63 -7.61
N SER A 137 -18.21 13.39 -7.66
CA SER A 137 -17.80 12.34 -6.72
C SER A 137 -16.67 11.54 -7.35
N VAL A 138 -15.48 11.60 -6.75
CA VAL A 138 -14.31 10.86 -7.22
C VAL A 138 -14.12 9.61 -6.37
N SER A 139 -14.18 8.45 -7.01
CA SER A 139 -14.01 7.14 -6.36
C SER A 139 -12.80 6.41 -6.92
N VAL A 140 -12.06 5.73 -6.03
CA VAL A 140 -10.88 4.94 -6.38
C VAL A 140 -11.16 3.48 -6.03
N ASN A 141 -11.09 2.61 -7.02
CA ASN A 141 -11.07 1.17 -6.83
C ASN A 141 -9.60 0.72 -6.74
N VAL A 142 -9.23 0.20 -5.58
CA VAL A 142 -7.86 -0.21 -5.29
C VAL A 142 -7.58 -1.64 -5.72
N ILE A 143 -6.30 -1.94 -5.91
CA ILE A 143 -5.77 -3.30 -6.04
C ILE A 143 -4.69 -3.55 -4.99
N THR A 144 -4.37 -4.82 -4.80
CA THR A 144 -3.22 -5.32 -4.03
C THR A 144 -2.25 -5.98 -5.01
N PRO A 145 -1.29 -5.23 -5.58
CA PRO A 145 -0.31 -5.83 -6.48
C PRO A 145 0.56 -6.82 -5.72
N ILE A 146 0.68 -8.03 -6.27
CA ILE A 146 1.58 -9.05 -5.75
C ILE A 146 2.85 -8.99 -6.57
N THR A 147 3.96 -8.63 -5.92
CA THR A 147 5.27 -8.72 -6.54
C THR A 147 5.70 -10.18 -6.65
N ASP A 148 6.65 -10.47 -7.51
CA ASP A 148 7.39 -11.72 -7.50
C ASP A 148 8.00 -12.01 -6.11
N ALA A 149 8.05 -13.26 -5.66
CA ALA A 149 8.74 -13.64 -4.43
C ALA A 149 10.27 -13.44 -4.56
N GLY A 150 10.78 -13.37 -5.79
CA GLY A 150 12.11 -12.92 -6.15
C GLY A 150 13.13 -14.05 -6.20
N GLN A 151 12.71 -15.31 -6.06
CA GLN A 151 13.60 -16.45 -6.18
C GLN A 151 13.88 -16.70 -7.66
N THR A 152 15.12 -16.47 -8.08
CA THR A 152 15.54 -16.58 -9.49
C THR A 152 16.06 -17.97 -9.86
N ASP A 153 16.49 -18.75 -8.87
CA ASP A 153 16.99 -20.10 -9.04
C ASP A 153 15.85 -21.11 -9.00
N CYS A 154 16.02 -22.22 -9.70
CA CYS A 154 15.14 -23.39 -9.61
C CYS A 154 15.85 -24.51 -8.85
N PHE A 155 15.09 -25.41 -8.25
CA PHE A 155 15.60 -26.42 -7.33
C PHE A 155 15.08 -27.83 -7.66
N ASP A 156 15.86 -28.83 -7.28
CA ASP A 156 15.43 -30.23 -7.28
C ASP A 156 14.83 -30.65 -5.93
N ALA A 157 14.45 -31.93 -5.82
CA ALA A 157 13.87 -32.51 -4.59
C ALA A 157 14.84 -32.60 -3.39
N THR A 158 16.11 -32.25 -3.58
CA THR A 158 17.10 -32.13 -2.49
C THR A 158 17.34 -30.67 -2.09
N ALA A 159 16.56 -29.73 -2.63
CA ALA A 159 16.78 -28.29 -2.52
C ALA A 159 18.12 -27.83 -3.11
N SER A 160 18.68 -28.57 -4.07
CA SER A 160 19.88 -28.17 -4.81
C SER A 160 19.51 -27.31 -6.02
N VAL A 161 20.31 -26.27 -6.29
CA VAL A 161 20.11 -25.39 -7.45
C VAL A 161 20.27 -26.18 -8.75
N ILE A 162 19.32 -25.99 -9.66
CA ILE A 162 19.28 -26.56 -11.02
C ILE A 162 18.96 -25.47 -12.04
N ALA A 163 19.08 -25.79 -13.33
CA ALA A 163 18.58 -24.92 -14.38
C ALA A 163 17.05 -24.79 -14.30
N CYS A 164 16.53 -23.59 -14.54
CA CYS A 164 15.10 -23.36 -14.73
C CYS A 164 14.63 -23.82 -16.12
N GLY A 165 13.33 -24.01 -16.27
CA GLY A 165 12.65 -24.41 -17.51
C GLY A 165 12.62 -25.92 -17.73
N LEU A 166 12.95 -26.73 -16.71
CA LEU A 166 12.89 -28.19 -16.83
C LEU A 166 11.45 -28.67 -16.72
N GLY A 167 10.93 -29.31 -17.77
CA GLY A 167 9.57 -29.85 -17.78
C GLY A 167 9.27 -30.91 -16.71
N SER A 168 10.30 -31.48 -16.07
CA SER A 168 10.15 -32.40 -14.93
C SER A 168 9.93 -31.70 -13.59
N LEU A 169 10.23 -30.41 -13.49
CA LEU A 169 10.08 -29.55 -12.30
C LEU A 169 9.57 -28.16 -12.73
N PRO A 170 8.40 -28.07 -13.40
CA PRO A 170 7.94 -26.85 -14.04
C PRO A 170 7.28 -25.88 -13.04
N GLY A 171 7.23 -24.59 -13.39
CA GLY A 171 6.37 -23.63 -12.68
C GLY A 171 6.85 -23.30 -11.27
N GLN A 172 8.16 -23.44 -11.02
CA GLN A 172 8.80 -22.90 -9.83
C GLN A 172 8.78 -21.36 -9.87
N ASP A 173 9.07 -20.70 -8.74
CA ASP A 173 9.15 -19.23 -8.72
C ASP A 173 10.21 -18.73 -9.74
N GLY A 174 11.37 -19.39 -9.81
CA GLY A 174 12.42 -19.07 -10.79
C GLY A 174 12.03 -19.31 -12.27
N ASP A 175 11.00 -20.11 -12.54
CA ASP A 175 10.47 -20.32 -13.90
C ASP A 175 9.51 -19.20 -14.33
N VAL A 176 8.95 -18.45 -13.38
CA VAL A 176 7.83 -17.56 -13.59
C VAL A 176 8.24 -16.13 -13.24
N SER A 177 8.41 -15.29 -14.26
CA SER A 177 8.64 -13.86 -14.03
C SER A 177 7.34 -13.17 -13.61
N GLY A 178 7.31 -12.65 -12.39
CA GLY A 178 6.23 -11.83 -11.86
C GLY A 178 6.49 -10.32 -11.93
N LEU A 179 5.65 -9.56 -11.23
CA LEU A 179 5.83 -8.12 -11.07
C LEU A 179 7.07 -7.84 -10.19
N THR A 180 8.10 -7.18 -10.73
CA THR A 180 9.31 -6.84 -9.95
C THR A 180 8.99 -5.92 -8.77
N SER A 181 9.55 -6.23 -7.60
CA SER A 181 9.51 -5.35 -6.43
C SER A 181 10.27 -4.05 -6.68
N ASN A 182 9.66 -2.91 -6.38
CA ASN A 182 10.19 -1.57 -6.57
C ASN A 182 10.12 -0.79 -5.25
N LEU A 183 11.15 -0.99 -4.43
CA LEU A 183 11.34 -0.32 -3.15
C LEU A 183 12.42 0.75 -3.33
N GLU A 184 12.03 2.02 -3.29
CA GLU A 184 12.93 3.14 -3.51
C GLU A 184 13.18 3.91 -2.22
N ARG A 185 14.44 3.93 -1.75
CA ARG A 185 14.85 4.85 -0.68
C ARG A 185 14.91 6.27 -1.23
N THR A 186 14.17 7.19 -0.61
CA THR A 186 14.06 8.58 -1.07
C THR A 186 13.66 9.52 0.08
N THR A 187 13.47 10.81 -0.22
CA THR A 187 12.93 11.82 0.67
C THR A 187 11.69 12.45 0.03
N LEU A 188 10.55 12.43 0.72
CA LEU A 188 9.29 13.03 0.21
C LEU A 188 9.20 14.54 0.41
N THR A 189 10.11 15.10 1.21
CA THR A 189 10.22 16.54 1.47
C THR A 189 11.66 16.98 1.24
N SER A 190 11.93 18.28 1.35
CA SER A 190 13.29 18.81 1.30
C SER A 190 14.14 18.47 2.54
N ASP A 191 13.56 17.87 3.59
CA ASP A 191 14.29 17.48 4.80
C ASP A 191 14.98 16.12 4.59
N SER A 192 16.28 16.17 4.34
CA SER A 192 17.12 14.98 4.13
C SER A 192 17.34 14.14 5.40
N SER A 193 16.97 14.65 6.58
CA SER A 193 17.04 13.89 7.84
C SER A 193 15.88 12.90 8.01
N GLN A 194 14.91 12.91 7.11
CA GLN A 194 13.69 12.10 7.19
C GLN A 194 13.52 11.18 5.97
N PRO A 195 14.49 10.31 5.66
CA PRO A 195 14.37 9.41 4.53
C PRO A 195 13.27 8.37 4.79
N VAL A 196 12.68 7.92 3.70
CA VAL A 196 11.68 6.85 3.66
C VAL A 196 12.02 5.87 2.56
N VAL A 197 11.33 4.74 2.57
CA VAL A 197 11.30 3.79 1.47
C VAL A 197 9.90 3.81 0.88
N VAL A 198 9.76 4.21 -0.36
CA VAL A 198 8.50 4.13 -1.10
C VAL A 198 8.41 2.78 -1.78
N ASP A 199 7.39 2.01 -1.45
CA ASP A 199 6.99 0.83 -2.20
C ASP A 199 6.09 1.28 -3.35
N LYS A 200 6.64 1.37 -4.56
CA LYS A 200 5.88 1.85 -5.73
C LYS A 200 4.84 0.84 -6.21
N ASN A 201 4.99 -0.44 -5.85
CA ASN A 201 4.01 -1.47 -6.20
C ASN A 201 2.76 -1.30 -5.35
N THR A 202 2.90 -1.14 -4.03
CA THR A 202 1.75 -1.04 -3.11
C THR A 202 1.32 0.38 -2.83
N GLY A 203 2.18 1.37 -3.08
CA GLY A 203 1.98 2.77 -2.71
C GLY A 203 2.27 3.07 -1.23
N LEU A 204 2.65 2.07 -0.43
CA LEU A 204 3.02 2.26 0.97
C LEU A 204 4.33 3.05 1.10
N VAL A 205 4.46 3.76 2.21
CA VAL A 205 5.68 4.48 2.58
C VAL A 205 6.18 3.94 3.92
N TRP A 206 7.41 3.45 3.93
CA TRP A 206 8.04 2.83 5.08
C TRP A 206 9.11 3.73 5.66
N LYS A 207 9.29 3.68 6.99
CA LYS A 207 10.50 4.27 7.56
C LYS A 207 11.72 3.44 7.12
N THR A 208 12.77 4.12 6.69
CA THR A 208 14.01 3.50 6.20
C THR A 208 14.71 2.67 7.26
N CYS A 209 14.72 3.15 8.49
CA CYS A 209 15.31 2.48 9.66
C CYS A 209 14.21 2.20 10.68
N LYS A 210 14.40 1.20 11.53
CA LYS A 210 13.47 0.88 12.61
C LYS A 210 13.40 2.02 13.64
N GLU A 211 12.39 2.00 14.50
CA GLU A 211 12.33 2.98 15.59
C GLU A 211 13.50 2.80 16.58
N GLY A 212 14.04 3.92 17.04
CA GLY A 212 15.19 3.95 17.96
C GLY A 212 16.57 3.98 17.32
N THR A 213 16.69 3.87 15.99
CA THR A 213 17.98 3.99 15.28
C THR A 213 18.08 5.32 14.53
N ASN A 214 19.29 5.66 14.07
CA ASN A 214 19.52 6.84 13.23
C ASN A 214 18.67 6.74 11.95
N PRO A 215 17.81 7.72 11.64
CA PRO A 215 16.91 7.66 10.49
C PRO A 215 17.63 7.50 9.13
N ILE A 216 18.89 7.93 9.02
CA ILE A 216 19.64 8.00 7.76
C ILE A 216 20.39 6.70 7.47
N ASP A 217 21.13 6.20 8.45
CA ASP A 217 22.08 5.08 8.27
C ASP A 217 21.74 3.85 9.13
N CYS A 218 20.67 3.92 9.92
CA CYS A 218 20.20 2.87 10.82
C CYS A 218 21.20 2.48 11.92
N SER A 219 22.21 3.31 12.18
CA SER A 219 23.15 3.11 13.28
C SER A 219 22.46 3.24 14.64
N ALA A 220 23.05 2.57 15.65
CA ALA A 220 22.51 2.58 17.01
C ALA A 220 22.57 3.99 17.63
N LEU A 221 21.51 4.34 18.36
CA LEU A 221 21.43 5.54 19.18
C LEU A 221 21.32 5.14 20.67
N ALA A 222 21.32 6.12 21.56
CA ALA A 222 20.99 5.90 22.98
C ALA A 222 19.49 5.60 23.22
N ALA A 223 18.65 5.70 22.19
CA ALA A 223 17.22 5.44 22.27
C ALA A 223 16.92 3.93 22.33
N PRO A 224 15.81 3.51 22.97
CA PRO A 224 15.35 2.13 22.91
C PRO A 224 15.08 1.68 21.47
N THR A 225 15.52 0.47 21.10
CA THR A 225 15.31 -0.12 19.76
C THR A 225 14.40 -1.36 19.78
N LEU A 226 13.90 -1.70 20.96
CA LEU A 226 12.97 -2.78 21.25
C LEU A 226 11.84 -2.20 22.10
N PHE A 227 10.61 -2.56 21.76
CA PHE A 227 9.42 -1.95 22.33
C PHE A 227 8.41 -3.03 22.70
N SER A 228 7.69 -2.83 23.81
CA SER A 228 6.40 -3.51 23.99
C SER A 228 5.46 -3.15 22.84
N TYR A 229 4.42 -3.95 22.60
CA TYR A 229 3.49 -3.63 21.51
C TYR A 229 2.83 -2.24 21.70
N ALA A 230 2.48 -1.89 22.95
CA ALA A 230 1.91 -0.58 23.29
C ALA A 230 2.90 0.56 23.00
N ASP A 231 4.16 0.41 23.41
CA ASP A 231 5.20 1.42 23.19
C ASP A 231 5.55 1.57 21.70
N ALA A 232 5.50 0.47 20.93
CA ALA A 232 5.66 0.51 19.47
C ALA A 232 4.56 1.36 18.81
N GLY A 233 3.33 1.27 19.32
CA GLY A 233 2.20 2.08 18.86
C GLY A 233 2.40 3.57 19.13
N VAL A 234 2.92 3.90 20.31
CA VAL A 234 3.30 5.27 20.68
C VAL A 234 4.45 5.78 19.80
N ALA A 235 5.47 4.96 19.55
CA ALA A 235 6.60 5.33 18.71
C ALA A 235 6.17 5.70 17.29
N CYS A 236 5.32 4.89 16.64
CA CYS A 236 4.78 5.22 15.32
C CYS A 236 3.84 6.43 15.36
N SER A 237 3.02 6.59 16.41
CA SER A 237 2.11 7.73 16.54
C SER A 237 2.84 9.06 16.71
N ASN A 238 4.02 9.05 17.36
CA ASN A 238 4.84 10.25 17.53
C ASN A 238 5.35 10.81 16.18
N LEU A 239 5.53 9.96 15.16
CA LEU A 239 5.85 10.41 13.80
C LEU A 239 4.73 11.27 13.20
N ASN A 240 3.47 11.05 13.61
CA ASN A 240 2.33 11.87 13.21
C ASN A 240 2.32 13.22 13.92
N VAL A 241 2.86 13.32 15.12
CA VAL A 241 3.00 14.61 15.81
C VAL A 241 4.04 15.47 15.08
N SER A 242 5.22 14.92 14.79
CA SER A 242 6.28 15.63 14.07
C SER A 242 5.97 15.88 12.59
N GLY A 243 5.15 15.02 11.98
CA GLY A 243 4.91 15.07 10.53
C GLY A 243 6.09 14.52 9.75
N TYR A 244 6.68 13.43 10.23
CA TYR A 244 7.86 12.81 9.61
C TYR A 244 7.60 12.52 8.11
N ALA A 245 8.52 12.96 7.27
CA ALA A 245 8.45 12.96 5.81
C ALA A 245 7.20 13.67 5.24
N GLY A 246 6.63 14.63 5.97
CA GLY A 246 5.40 15.32 5.59
C GLY A 246 4.12 14.48 5.75
N LEU A 247 4.20 13.31 6.40
CA LEU A 247 3.10 12.37 6.56
C LEU A 247 2.57 12.37 8.00
N LYS A 248 1.27 12.07 8.15
CA LYS A 248 0.53 12.14 9.43
C LYS A 248 -0.28 10.88 9.76
N ASN A 249 -0.05 9.79 9.03
CA ASN A 249 -0.74 8.51 9.16
C ASN A 249 0.20 7.31 9.36
N TRP A 250 1.34 7.54 10.00
CA TRP A 250 2.28 6.51 10.46
C TRP A 250 1.63 5.59 11.51
N ARG A 251 1.84 4.29 11.35
CA ARG A 251 1.29 3.24 12.21
C ARG A 251 2.18 2.00 12.18
N ILE A 252 1.90 1.07 13.09
CA ILE A 252 2.43 -0.30 13.00
C ILE A 252 1.85 -0.96 11.73
N PRO A 253 2.66 -1.66 10.92
CA PRO A 253 2.19 -2.34 9.71
C PRO A 253 1.29 -3.54 10.04
N ASP A 254 0.38 -3.90 9.13
CA ASP A 254 -0.22 -5.23 9.11
C ASP A 254 0.83 -6.29 8.75
N LEU A 255 0.56 -7.54 9.11
CA LEU A 255 1.39 -8.66 8.69
C LEU A 255 1.44 -8.74 7.16
N GLN A 256 0.32 -8.53 6.48
CA GLN A 256 0.23 -8.51 5.03
C GLN A 256 1.11 -7.44 4.39
N GLU A 257 1.27 -6.29 5.06
CA GLU A 257 2.13 -5.21 4.59
C GLU A 257 3.60 -5.57 4.79
N LEU A 258 3.97 -6.24 5.90
CA LEU A 258 5.34 -6.73 6.09
C LEU A 258 5.74 -7.75 5.02
N PHE A 259 4.80 -8.56 4.53
CA PHE A 259 5.07 -9.49 3.43
C PHE A 259 5.40 -8.79 2.12
N THR A 260 4.95 -7.54 1.89
CA THR A 260 5.24 -6.83 0.63
C THR A 260 6.72 -6.46 0.53
N ILE A 261 7.38 -6.23 1.67
CA ILE A 261 8.81 -5.91 1.77
C ILE A 261 9.72 -7.12 2.05
N ALA A 262 9.15 -8.32 2.13
CA ALA A 262 9.93 -9.57 2.16
C ALA A 262 10.57 -9.84 0.79
N SER A 263 11.66 -10.60 0.75
CA SER A 263 12.30 -11.09 -0.47
C SER A 263 12.80 -12.51 -0.25
N PHE A 264 12.56 -13.40 -1.21
CA PHE A 264 12.98 -14.81 -1.16
C PHE A 264 14.11 -15.11 -2.17
N SER A 265 14.78 -14.06 -2.64
CA SER A 265 15.87 -14.11 -3.63
C SER A 265 17.18 -14.71 -3.12
N ASN A 266 17.35 -14.88 -1.81
CA ASN A 266 18.58 -15.33 -1.19
C ASN A 266 18.30 -16.35 -0.07
N ALA A 267 19.35 -17.01 0.43
CA ALA A 267 19.32 -17.90 1.60
C ALA A 267 18.96 -17.21 2.93
N GLY A 268 18.76 -15.90 2.93
CA GLY A 268 18.55 -15.06 4.10
C GLY A 268 19.56 -13.91 4.16
N PRO A 269 19.22 -12.77 4.78
CA PRO A 269 17.90 -12.43 5.30
C PRO A 269 16.86 -12.22 4.20
N TYR A 270 15.60 -12.44 4.53
CA TYR A 270 14.46 -12.42 3.62
C TYR A 270 13.91 -11.01 3.37
N THR A 271 14.80 -10.03 3.18
CA THR A 271 14.47 -8.63 2.87
C THR A 271 15.62 -7.99 2.09
N ASN A 272 15.34 -6.86 1.44
CA ASN A 272 16.37 -6.09 0.75
C ASN A 272 17.17 -5.26 1.75
N MET A 273 18.33 -5.77 2.17
CA MET A 273 19.23 -5.12 3.14
C MET A 273 19.86 -3.81 2.65
N THR A 274 19.90 -3.58 1.33
CA THR A 274 20.37 -2.30 0.78
C THR A 274 19.35 -1.18 1.06
N VAL A 275 18.06 -1.52 1.00
CA VAL A 275 16.96 -0.59 1.23
C VAL A 275 16.61 -0.51 2.72
N PHE A 276 16.67 -1.65 3.44
CA PHE A 276 16.43 -1.79 4.88
C PHE A 276 17.64 -2.40 5.63
N PRO A 277 18.69 -1.61 5.93
CA PRO A 277 19.94 -2.08 6.54
C PRO A 277 19.81 -2.74 7.91
N ASP A 278 18.76 -2.39 8.67
CA ASP A 278 18.42 -2.99 9.96
C ASP A 278 17.23 -3.96 9.87
N GLY A 279 16.96 -4.49 8.66
CA GLY A 279 15.82 -5.34 8.36
C GLY A 279 15.93 -6.80 8.80
N ASN A 280 17.14 -7.33 9.06
CA ASN A 280 17.35 -8.73 9.46
C ASN A 280 16.94 -8.99 10.93
N GLN A 281 15.66 -8.83 11.25
CA GLN A 281 15.09 -9.01 12.60
C GLN A 281 13.63 -9.48 12.52
N THR A 282 13.01 -9.70 13.68
CA THR A 282 11.56 -9.96 13.80
C THR A 282 10.81 -8.69 14.16
N PHE A 283 9.84 -8.27 13.36
CA PHE A 283 9.12 -7.00 13.56
C PHE A 283 7.68 -7.20 14.01
N TRP A 284 7.20 -6.29 14.86
CA TRP A 284 5.80 -6.17 15.22
C TRP A 284 4.91 -5.95 13.99
N SER A 285 3.75 -6.60 13.99
CA SER A 285 2.60 -6.20 13.16
C SER A 285 1.40 -5.83 14.04
N ARG A 286 0.46 -5.07 13.48
CA ARG A 286 -0.81 -4.74 14.14
C ARG A 286 -1.82 -5.90 14.13
N SER A 287 -1.59 -6.90 13.28
CA SER A 287 -2.51 -8.03 13.10
C SER A 287 -2.55 -8.87 14.37
N MET A 288 -3.75 -9.04 14.93
CA MET A 288 -3.97 -9.82 16.15
C MET A 288 -3.78 -11.30 15.84
N ALA A 289 -2.95 -12.00 16.62
CA ALA A 289 -2.82 -13.45 16.56
C ALA A 289 -3.67 -14.06 17.68
N ASP A 290 -4.42 -15.10 17.34
CA ASP A 290 -5.30 -15.84 18.25
C ASP A 290 -6.19 -14.94 19.16
N PRO A 291 -7.30 -14.39 18.62
CA PRO A 291 -8.21 -13.55 19.38
C PRO A 291 -8.78 -14.17 20.68
N ALA A 292 -8.71 -15.49 20.86
CA ALA A 292 -9.17 -16.18 22.08
C ALA A 292 -8.07 -16.34 23.15
N SER A 293 -6.82 -15.97 22.86
CA SER A 293 -5.73 -16.13 23.82
C SER A 293 -5.93 -15.27 25.07
N PHE A 294 -5.78 -15.87 26.26
CA PHE A 294 -5.84 -15.13 27.53
C PHE A 294 -4.72 -14.10 27.68
N THR A 295 -3.62 -14.27 26.93
CA THR A 295 -2.55 -13.28 26.80
C THR A 295 -2.63 -12.70 25.39
N PRO A 296 -2.94 -11.42 25.19
CA PRO A 296 -3.00 -10.83 23.85
C PRO A 296 -1.71 -11.08 23.06
N ARG A 297 -1.85 -11.59 21.83
CA ARG A 297 -0.73 -11.89 20.93
C ARG A 297 -0.91 -11.16 19.60
N ARG A 298 0.22 -10.85 18.97
CA ARG A 298 0.30 -10.23 17.65
C ARG A 298 1.07 -11.11 16.72
N TRP A 299 0.67 -11.12 15.46
CA TRP A 299 1.52 -11.65 14.41
C TRP A 299 2.78 -10.81 14.30
N VAL A 300 3.89 -11.47 14.02
CA VAL A 300 5.18 -10.87 13.76
C VAL A 300 5.76 -11.50 12.50
N TYR A 301 6.57 -10.74 11.77
CA TYR A 301 7.31 -11.29 10.64
C TYR A 301 8.80 -11.33 10.95
N ASN A 302 9.39 -12.51 10.83
CA ASN A 302 10.81 -12.76 11.06
C ASN A 302 11.54 -12.74 9.72
N PHE A 303 12.21 -11.62 9.40
CA PHE A 303 13.01 -11.50 8.18
C PHE A 303 14.32 -12.30 8.24
N SER A 304 14.77 -12.74 9.41
CA SER A 304 15.95 -13.62 9.51
C SER A 304 15.63 -15.01 8.98
N ASN A 305 14.40 -15.48 9.17
CA ASN A 305 13.99 -16.82 8.78
C ASN A 305 13.01 -16.84 7.60
N GLY A 306 12.29 -15.76 7.32
CA GLY A 306 11.31 -15.69 6.21
C GLY A 306 9.97 -16.32 6.56
N ASN A 307 9.55 -16.26 7.82
CA ASN A 307 8.27 -16.79 8.30
C ASN A 307 7.52 -15.77 9.17
N ASN A 308 6.21 -15.96 9.28
CA ASN A 308 5.39 -15.32 10.30
C ASN A 308 5.25 -16.22 11.53
N GLU A 309 5.28 -15.58 12.69
CA GLU A 309 5.12 -16.19 14.02
C GLU A 309 4.23 -15.29 14.86
N ASP A 310 3.95 -15.66 16.10
CA ASP A 310 3.17 -14.86 17.02
C ASP A 310 3.98 -14.54 18.29
N ALA A 311 3.79 -13.34 18.83
CA ALA A 311 4.44 -12.88 20.05
C ALA A 311 3.44 -12.24 21.01
N ALA A 312 3.61 -12.47 22.31
CA ALA A 312 2.80 -11.84 23.34
C ALA A 312 3.11 -10.34 23.41
N GLU A 313 2.09 -9.50 23.58
CA GLU A 313 2.23 -8.03 23.58
C GLU A 313 3.17 -7.48 24.68
N VAL A 314 3.38 -8.27 25.74
CA VAL A 314 4.31 -7.95 26.85
C VAL A 314 5.78 -8.17 26.50
N GLY A 315 6.07 -8.92 25.42
CA GLY A 315 7.43 -9.06 24.90
C GLY A 315 7.93 -7.77 24.27
N THR A 316 9.22 -7.70 23.96
CA THR A 316 9.81 -6.53 23.30
C THR A 316 10.41 -6.91 21.95
N LEU A 317 9.96 -6.25 20.88
CA LEU A 317 10.46 -6.43 19.51
C LEU A 317 10.67 -5.06 18.84
N PRO A 318 11.48 -4.98 17.77
CA PRO A 318 11.57 -3.77 16.96
C PRO A 318 10.25 -3.49 16.21
N VAL A 319 10.06 -2.22 15.85
CA VAL A 319 8.97 -1.76 14.98
C VAL A 319 9.54 -0.92 13.84
N ARG A 320 9.02 -1.14 12.64
CA ARG A 320 9.24 -0.29 11.46
C ARG A 320 7.90 0.28 11.06
N CYS A 321 7.71 1.57 11.27
CA CYS A 321 6.44 2.22 11.00
C CYS A 321 6.19 2.32 9.48
N VAL A 322 4.92 2.24 9.11
CA VAL A 322 4.43 2.39 7.74
C VAL A 322 3.37 3.47 7.70
N ALA A 323 3.27 4.18 6.57
CA ALA A 323 2.24 5.14 6.26
C ALA A 323 1.59 4.78 4.92
N GLY A 324 0.29 5.04 4.79
CA GLY A 324 -0.50 4.71 3.61
C GLY A 324 -1.87 4.11 3.94
N GLY A 325 -2.62 3.77 2.90
CA GLY A 325 -3.87 3.03 3.02
C GLY A 325 -3.69 1.69 3.72
N SER A 326 -4.77 1.18 4.32
CA SER A 326 -4.75 -0.13 4.97
C SER A 326 -4.89 -1.23 3.93
N PHE A 327 -4.29 -2.39 4.19
CA PHE A 327 -4.52 -3.58 3.38
C PHE A 327 -6.03 -3.86 3.24
N PRO A 328 -6.55 -4.00 2.00
CA PRO A 328 -7.99 -4.10 1.79
C PRO A 328 -8.53 -5.45 2.30
N ALA A 329 -9.81 -5.45 2.68
CA ALA A 329 -10.51 -6.69 2.98
C ALA A 329 -10.50 -7.61 1.74
N GLN A 330 -10.45 -8.93 1.99
CA GLN A 330 -10.50 -9.92 0.93
C GLN A 330 -11.78 -9.77 0.09
N ASN A 331 -11.63 -9.86 -1.24
CA ASN A 331 -12.74 -9.69 -2.17
C ASN A 331 -12.67 -10.77 -3.25
N PHE A 332 -13.47 -11.83 -3.06
CA PHE A 332 -13.47 -12.99 -3.94
C PHE A 332 -14.78 -13.12 -4.71
N THR A 333 -14.69 -13.55 -5.96
CA THR A 333 -15.83 -13.90 -6.80
C THR A 333 -15.70 -15.36 -7.24
N ASP A 334 -16.67 -16.20 -6.87
CA ASP A 334 -16.80 -17.55 -7.45
C ASP A 334 -17.38 -17.43 -8.87
N LEU A 335 -16.62 -17.90 -9.86
CA LEU A 335 -17.05 -17.83 -11.26
C LEU A 335 -18.01 -18.97 -11.65
N GLY A 336 -18.23 -19.95 -10.75
CA GLY A 336 -19.14 -21.08 -10.98
C GLY A 336 -18.58 -22.15 -11.93
N ASP A 337 -17.36 -21.98 -12.42
CA ASP A 337 -16.64 -22.90 -13.31
C ASP A 337 -15.58 -23.75 -12.56
N GLY A 338 -15.57 -23.68 -11.23
CA GLY A 338 -14.57 -24.33 -10.38
C GLY A 338 -13.38 -23.43 -10.04
N THR A 339 -13.42 -22.15 -10.41
CA THR A 339 -12.39 -21.16 -10.08
C THR A 339 -12.92 -20.00 -9.24
N ILE A 340 -12.03 -19.43 -8.42
CA ILE A 340 -12.28 -18.25 -7.58
C ILE A 340 -11.38 -17.12 -8.06
N LEU A 341 -11.99 -15.99 -8.43
CA LEU A 341 -11.30 -14.75 -8.76
C LEU A 341 -11.02 -13.95 -7.48
N ASP A 342 -9.74 -13.64 -7.23
CA ASP A 342 -9.34 -12.63 -6.27
C ASP A 342 -9.35 -11.26 -6.96
N ASN A 343 -10.38 -10.45 -6.66
CA ASN A 343 -10.56 -9.14 -7.28
C ASN A 343 -9.51 -8.11 -6.83
N ASN A 344 -8.82 -8.34 -5.70
CA ASN A 344 -7.78 -7.43 -5.23
C ASN A 344 -6.46 -7.67 -5.97
N THR A 345 -6.14 -8.93 -6.28
CA THR A 345 -4.83 -9.32 -6.84
C THR A 345 -4.89 -9.68 -8.32
N ASN A 346 -6.09 -9.83 -8.88
CA ASN A 346 -6.34 -10.36 -10.22
C ASN A 346 -5.73 -11.76 -10.45
N LEU A 347 -5.72 -12.58 -9.40
CA LEU A 347 -5.37 -14.00 -9.48
C LEU A 347 -6.63 -14.85 -9.58
N LEU A 348 -6.52 -15.93 -10.34
CA LEU A 348 -7.54 -16.96 -10.44
C LEU A 348 -7.04 -18.23 -9.73
N TRP A 349 -7.78 -18.64 -8.72
CA TRP A 349 -7.47 -19.80 -7.89
C TRP A 349 -8.37 -20.97 -8.26
N GLN A 350 -7.86 -22.19 -8.14
CA GLN A 350 -8.76 -23.34 -8.06
C GLN A 350 -9.66 -23.20 -6.84
N LYS A 351 -10.96 -23.50 -6.96
CA LYS A 351 -11.89 -23.49 -5.83
C LYS A 351 -11.65 -24.66 -4.88
N CYS A 352 -11.41 -25.85 -5.42
CA CYS A 352 -11.12 -27.05 -4.64
C CYS A 352 -9.62 -27.33 -4.56
N SER A 353 -9.18 -28.00 -3.50
CA SER A 353 -7.82 -28.56 -3.46
C SER A 353 -7.69 -29.64 -4.54
N VAL A 354 -6.49 -29.88 -5.04
CA VAL A 354 -6.26 -30.92 -6.05
C VAL A 354 -6.69 -32.29 -5.51
N GLY A 355 -7.43 -33.04 -6.32
CA GLY A 355 -8.06 -34.32 -5.97
C GLY A 355 -9.52 -34.18 -5.54
N GLN A 356 -9.95 -33.02 -5.02
CA GLN A 356 -11.35 -32.75 -4.66
C GLN A 356 -12.17 -32.25 -5.86
N SER A 357 -13.48 -32.43 -5.81
CA SER A 357 -14.41 -32.00 -6.86
C SER A 357 -15.82 -31.69 -6.34
N GLY A 358 -16.66 -31.13 -7.21
CA GLY A 358 -18.01 -30.68 -6.87
C GLY A 358 -18.05 -29.25 -6.35
N THR A 359 -19.25 -28.66 -6.25
CA THR A 359 -19.45 -27.26 -5.85
C THR A 359 -19.02 -26.97 -4.40
N SER A 360 -19.01 -28.01 -3.55
CA SER A 360 -18.58 -27.96 -2.15
C SER A 360 -17.26 -28.70 -1.90
N CYS A 361 -16.56 -29.14 -2.96
CA CYS A 361 -15.25 -29.82 -2.86
C CYS A 361 -15.26 -31.12 -2.02
N GLN A 362 -16.37 -31.86 -2.03
CA GLN A 362 -16.57 -33.07 -1.22
C GLN A 362 -16.87 -34.33 -2.05
N ASN A 363 -16.99 -34.23 -3.37
CA ASN A 363 -17.34 -35.39 -4.21
C ASN A 363 -16.18 -36.38 -4.36
N SER A 364 -14.96 -35.97 -4.02
CA SER A 364 -13.75 -36.80 -4.05
C SER A 364 -12.78 -36.36 -2.96
N ALA A 365 -11.92 -37.29 -2.53
CA ALA A 365 -10.91 -37.03 -1.50
C ALA A 365 -9.75 -36.21 -2.07
N THR A 366 -9.13 -35.41 -1.21
CA THR A 366 -7.91 -34.67 -1.56
C THR A 366 -6.76 -35.61 -1.86
N THR A 367 -5.94 -35.27 -2.85
CA THR A 367 -4.70 -36.00 -3.17
C THR A 367 -3.50 -35.26 -2.59
N LEU A 368 -2.58 -36.01 -1.99
CA LEU A 368 -1.30 -35.51 -1.48
C LEU A 368 -0.22 -35.76 -2.54
N PHE A 369 0.69 -34.81 -2.72
CA PHE A 369 1.74 -34.87 -3.73
C PHE A 369 3.09 -34.60 -3.08
N ASP A 370 4.14 -35.29 -3.55
CA ASP A 370 5.49 -34.75 -3.35
C ASP A 370 5.65 -33.43 -4.12
N TRP A 371 6.67 -32.64 -3.81
CA TRP A 371 6.78 -31.30 -4.39
C TRP A 371 6.94 -31.33 -5.91
N ARG A 372 7.69 -32.30 -6.46
CA ARG A 372 7.88 -32.44 -7.91
C ARG A 372 6.55 -32.74 -8.60
N ASP A 373 5.78 -33.70 -8.08
CA ASP A 373 4.49 -34.06 -8.64
C ASP A 373 3.45 -32.95 -8.46
N ALA A 374 3.54 -32.14 -7.39
CA ALA A 374 2.70 -30.96 -7.22
C ALA A 374 2.91 -29.92 -8.34
N LEU A 375 4.17 -29.64 -8.66
CA LEU A 375 4.55 -28.74 -9.76
C LEU A 375 4.01 -29.24 -11.11
N VAL A 376 4.28 -30.50 -11.44
CA VAL A 376 3.80 -31.14 -12.69
C VAL A 376 2.26 -31.17 -12.74
N GLN A 377 1.62 -31.48 -11.62
CA GLN A 377 0.16 -31.56 -11.54
C GLN A 377 -0.49 -30.21 -11.85
N CYS A 378 0.03 -29.10 -11.32
CA CYS A 378 -0.50 -27.78 -11.67
C CYS A 378 -0.22 -27.41 -13.13
N ASP A 379 1.00 -27.59 -13.66
CA ASP A 379 1.32 -27.25 -15.07
C ASP A 379 0.48 -28.05 -16.08
N SER A 380 0.07 -29.27 -15.72
CA SER A 380 -0.75 -30.15 -16.58
C SER A 380 -2.22 -29.75 -16.70
N LEU A 381 -2.72 -28.84 -15.85
CA LEU A 381 -4.14 -28.49 -15.84
C LEU A 381 -4.56 -27.74 -17.12
N PRO A 382 -5.73 -28.07 -17.70
CA PRO A 382 -6.27 -27.33 -18.84
C PRO A 382 -6.43 -25.84 -18.49
N SER A 383 -5.94 -24.97 -19.37
CA SER A 383 -6.09 -23.52 -19.21
C SER A 383 -6.32 -22.84 -20.56
N THR A 384 -7.26 -21.89 -20.57
CA THR A 384 -7.30 -20.80 -21.54
C THR A 384 -6.57 -19.59 -20.93
N GLY A 385 -5.69 -18.95 -21.69
CA GLY A 385 -4.83 -17.87 -21.19
C GLY A 385 -3.60 -18.37 -20.43
N GLY A 386 -3.34 -17.81 -19.25
CA GLY A 386 -2.17 -18.13 -18.43
C GLY A 386 -2.16 -19.57 -17.89
N LYS A 387 -0.94 -20.10 -17.66
CA LYS A 387 -0.71 -21.44 -17.11
C LYS A 387 -1.05 -21.52 -15.62
N TRP A 388 -1.58 -22.66 -15.21
CA TRP A 388 -1.69 -23.03 -13.80
C TRP A 388 -0.30 -23.36 -13.23
N ARG A 389 -0.07 -22.95 -11.98
CA ARG A 389 1.17 -23.24 -11.24
C ARG A 389 0.85 -23.44 -9.76
N VAL A 390 1.82 -23.99 -9.04
CA VAL A 390 1.81 -23.95 -7.58
C VAL A 390 2.01 -22.48 -7.16
N PRO A 391 1.21 -21.94 -6.23
CA PRO A 391 1.36 -20.57 -5.78
C PRO A 391 2.71 -20.32 -5.13
N ASN A 392 3.26 -19.13 -5.30
CA ASN A 392 4.44 -18.73 -4.54
C ASN A 392 4.05 -18.29 -3.12
N VAL A 393 5.05 -18.05 -2.27
CA VAL A 393 4.83 -17.65 -0.88
C VAL A 393 4.04 -16.36 -0.74
N ARG A 394 4.15 -15.39 -1.66
CA ARG A 394 3.38 -14.14 -1.58
C ARG A 394 1.92 -14.33 -1.93
N GLU A 395 1.63 -15.22 -2.89
CA GLU A 395 0.27 -15.48 -3.37
C GLU A 395 -0.58 -16.17 -2.31
N TYR A 396 -0.05 -17.17 -1.60
CA TYR A 396 -0.79 -17.82 -0.50
C TYR A 396 -1.19 -16.84 0.59
N LEU A 397 -0.33 -15.86 0.86
CA LEU A 397 -0.54 -14.92 1.95
C LEU A 397 -1.68 -13.94 1.67
N THR A 398 -2.15 -13.80 0.43
CA THR A 398 -3.31 -12.95 0.09
C THR A 398 -4.66 -13.63 0.29
N ILE A 399 -4.70 -14.97 0.24
CA ILE A 399 -5.92 -15.74 0.52
C ILE A 399 -6.09 -16.10 2.00
N ALA A 400 -5.07 -15.83 2.82
CA ALA A 400 -5.07 -16.04 4.25
C ALA A 400 -5.76 -14.92 5.05
N LYS A 401 -6.45 -15.31 6.12
CA LYS A 401 -6.99 -14.50 7.20
C LYS A 401 -6.11 -14.67 8.42
N TYR A 402 -5.72 -13.56 9.03
CA TYR A 402 -4.80 -13.56 10.17
C TYR A 402 -5.49 -13.17 11.49
N ASP A 403 -6.76 -12.76 11.43
CA ASP A 403 -7.59 -12.37 12.56
C ASP A 403 -8.52 -13.51 13.03
N VAL A 404 -8.12 -14.76 12.78
CA VAL A 404 -8.87 -15.96 13.17
C VAL A 404 -8.25 -16.64 14.39
N LEU A 405 -9.05 -17.46 15.07
CA LEU A 405 -8.58 -18.30 16.17
C LEU A 405 -7.49 -19.26 15.67
N MET A 406 -6.36 -19.34 16.37
CA MET A 406 -5.31 -20.29 15.98
C MET A 406 -5.80 -21.73 16.13
N GLY A 407 -5.38 -22.61 15.22
CA GLY A 407 -5.88 -23.98 15.16
C GLY A 407 -7.18 -24.13 14.37
N THR A 408 -7.75 -23.02 13.86
CA THR A 408 -8.88 -23.03 12.91
C THR A 408 -8.40 -22.80 11.48
N ASN A 409 -9.30 -22.64 10.51
CA ASN A 409 -8.89 -22.42 9.13
C ASN A 409 -8.55 -20.95 8.87
N ALA A 410 -7.30 -20.69 8.50
CA ALA A 410 -6.82 -19.38 8.07
C ALA A 410 -7.29 -19.00 6.66
N ILE A 411 -8.09 -19.82 5.96
CA ILE A 411 -8.70 -19.48 4.68
C ILE A 411 -10.22 -19.46 4.83
N ASP A 412 -10.90 -18.56 4.13
CA ASP A 412 -12.36 -18.48 4.14
C ASP A 412 -13.02 -19.74 3.57
N LEU A 413 -13.64 -20.54 4.44
CA LEU A 413 -14.34 -21.77 4.04
C LEU A 413 -15.60 -21.52 3.20
N ASN A 414 -16.17 -20.31 3.22
CA ASN A 414 -17.31 -19.96 2.36
C ASN A 414 -16.87 -19.73 0.91
N VAL A 415 -15.61 -19.36 0.70
CA VAL A 415 -15.03 -19.08 -0.63
C VAL A 415 -14.29 -20.31 -1.15
N PHE A 416 -13.54 -20.98 -0.28
CA PHE A 416 -12.78 -22.19 -0.58
C PHE A 416 -13.30 -23.37 0.27
N PRO A 417 -14.39 -24.03 -0.17
CA PRO A 417 -15.01 -25.12 0.58
C PRO A 417 -14.09 -26.33 0.75
N ALA A 418 -14.36 -27.10 1.81
CA ALA A 418 -13.61 -28.32 2.16
C ALA A 418 -12.09 -28.14 2.31
N ASN A 419 -11.64 -26.90 2.54
CA ASN A 419 -10.32 -26.64 3.07
C ASN A 419 -10.16 -27.38 4.41
N LEU A 420 -9.01 -28.02 4.57
CA LEU A 420 -8.78 -28.95 5.66
C LEU A 420 -8.53 -28.19 6.95
N ALA A 421 -9.10 -28.69 8.06
CA ALA A 421 -8.86 -28.12 9.39
C ALA A 421 -7.42 -28.32 9.88
N SER A 422 -6.66 -29.19 9.21
CA SER A 422 -5.24 -29.47 9.48
C SER A 422 -4.52 -29.80 8.18
N GLY A 423 -3.42 -29.11 7.87
CA GLY A 423 -2.63 -29.39 6.67
C GLY A 423 -1.78 -28.22 6.19
N SER A 424 -0.76 -28.56 5.40
CA SER A 424 0.11 -27.61 4.74
C SER A 424 -0.05 -27.71 3.22
N TYR A 425 -0.01 -26.58 2.55
CA TYR A 425 -0.03 -26.53 1.08
C TYR A 425 1.35 -26.20 0.54
N TRP A 426 1.73 -26.84 -0.55
CA TRP A 426 2.97 -26.53 -1.27
C TRP A 426 2.98 -25.11 -1.79
N THR A 427 4.16 -24.47 -1.70
CA THR A 427 4.48 -23.27 -2.48
C THR A 427 5.54 -23.58 -3.55
N SER A 428 5.74 -22.67 -4.49
CA SER A 428 6.78 -22.79 -5.52
C SER A 428 8.17 -22.33 -5.06
N ASN A 429 8.32 -21.83 -3.82
CA ASN A 429 9.60 -21.34 -3.31
C ASN A 429 10.33 -22.36 -2.43
N VAL A 430 11.66 -22.35 -2.51
CA VAL A 430 12.55 -23.16 -1.68
C VAL A 430 13.34 -22.30 -0.71
N SER A 431 13.38 -22.68 0.56
CA SER A 431 14.26 -22.09 1.57
C SER A 431 15.68 -22.64 1.41
N GLN A 432 16.61 -21.72 1.20
CA GLN A 432 18.06 -22.00 1.18
C GLN A 432 18.75 -21.64 2.52
N LEU A 433 17.97 -21.41 3.58
CA LEU A 433 18.51 -21.04 4.90
C LEU A 433 19.29 -22.20 5.50
N ALA A 434 20.56 -21.96 5.86
CA ALA A 434 21.43 -22.98 6.43
C ALA A 434 20.84 -23.58 7.72
N GLY A 435 20.77 -24.92 7.78
CA GLY A 435 20.15 -25.64 8.89
C GLY A 435 18.62 -25.70 8.86
N ASN A 436 17.98 -25.08 7.87
CA ASN A 436 16.53 -25.06 7.70
C ASN A 436 16.15 -25.13 6.20
N LEU A 437 16.82 -26.01 5.45
CA LEU A 437 16.56 -26.25 4.04
C LEU A 437 15.22 -26.96 3.84
N GLY A 438 14.47 -26.58 2.81
CA GLY A 438 13.22 -27.23 2.45
C GLY A 438 12.35 -26.36 1.57
N VAL A 439 11.27 -26.92 1.03
CA VAL A 439 10.29 -26.16 0.26
C VAL A 439 9.37 -25.44 1.24
N PHE A 440 9.09 -24.16 0.97
CA PHE A 440 8.12 -23.41 1.77
C PHE A 440 6.73 -24.01 1.62
N THR A 441 6.01 -24.10 2.72
CA THR A 441 4.61 -24.52 2.74
C THR A 441 3.76 -23.51 3.49
N PHE A 442 2.47 -23.46 3.17
CA PHE A 442 1.50 -22.64 3.90
C PHE A 442 0.61 -23.53 4.77
N ASP A 443 0.78 -23.42 6.08
CA ASP A 443 0.01 -24.15 7.08
C ASP A 443 -1.33 -23.41 7.29
N VAL A 444 -2.41 -23.98 6.76
CA VAL A 444 -3.74 -23.34 6.81
C VAL A 444 -4.39 -23.42 8.18
N GLN A 445 -3.91 -24.29 9.07
CA GLN A 445 -4.45 -24.43 10.42
C GLN A 445 -3.96 -23.31 11.34
N TYR A 446 -2.76 -22.82 11.08
CA TYR A 446 -2.16 -21.75 11.89
C TYR A 446 -1.95 -20.45 11.11
N GLY A 447 -2.20 -20.44 9.79
CA GLY A 447 -2.02 -19.25 8.95
C GLY A 447 -0.55 -18.83 8.86
N ARG A 448 0.37 -19.79 8.78
CA ARG A 448 1.82 -19.51 8.82
C ARG A 448 2.60 -20.16 7.68
N LEU A 449 3.68 -19.48 7.28
CA LEU A 449 4.71 -20.11 6.48
C LEU A 449 5.49 -21.13 7.31
N SER A 450 5.63 -22.32 6.77
CA SER A 450 6.44 -23.41 7.29
C SER A 450 7.40 -23.92 6.21
N ARG A 451 8.10 -25.02 6.49
CA ARG A 451 8.87 -25.75 5.48
C ARG A 451 8.57 -27.24 5.59
N SER A 452 8.71 -27.92 4.46
CA SER A 452 8.64 -29.37 4.36
C SER A 452 9.73 -29.85 3.42
N GLY A 453 10.25 -31.06 3.67
CA GLY A 453 11.19 -31.67 2.73
C GLY A 453 10.47 -32.03 1.43
N ALA A 454 11.09 -31.79 0.28
CA ALA A 454 10.42 -31.93 -1.02
C ALA A 454 9.93 -33.36 -1.35
N THR A 455 10.41 -34.37 -0.62
CA THR A 455 10.00 -35.78 -0.74
C THR A 455 8.83 -36.18 0.16
N TYR A 456 8.45 -35.34 1.13
CA TYR A 456 7.20 -35.53 1.86
C TYR A 456 6.03 -35.19 0.96
N THR A 457 4.82 -35.54 1.39
CA THR A 457 3.62 -35.24 0.62
C THR A 457 2.75 -34.21 1.34
N ASP A 458 2.42 -33.12 0.66
CA ASP A 458 1.56 -32.04 1.16
C ASP A 458 0.43 -31.74 0.15
N TYR A 459 -0.49 -30.84 0.54
CA TYR A 459 -1.65 -30.48 -0.28
C TYR A 459 -1.28 -29.49 -1.39
N VAL A 460 -2.10 -29.47 -2.45
CA VAL A 460 -1.90 -28.58 -3.60
C VAL A 460 -3.19 -27.85 -3.92
N ARG A 461 -3.05 -26.57 -4.23
CA ARG A 461 -4.07 -25.73 -4.85
C ARG A 461 -3.35 -24.88 -5.88
N CYS A 462 -3.76 -24.95 -7.13
CA CYS A 462 -3.11 -24.22 -8.19
C CYS A 462 -3.69 -22.81 -8.34
N VAL A 463 -2.86 -21.90 -8.84
CA VAL A 463 -3.22 -20.51 -9.15
C VAL A 463 -2.71 -20.15 -10.55
N LYS A 464 -3.38 -19.21 -11.20
CA LYS A 464 -2.95 -18.59 -12.46
C LYS A 464 -3.30 -17.11 -12.49
N ASN A 465 -2.68 -16.37 -13.39
CA ASN A 465 -3.08 -15.00 -13.67
C ASN A 465 -4.39 -15.00 -14.49
N VAL A 466 -5.23 -13.98 -14.29
CA VAL A 466 -6.40 -13.76 -15.15
C VAL A 466 -5.93 -13.51 -16.60
N PRO A 467 -6.68 -13.97 -17.63
CA PRO A 467 -6.33 -13.78 -19.04
C PRO A 467 -6.15 -12.33 -19.49
#